data_AF-A0A9D1HZK3-F1
#
_entry.id   AF-A0A9D1HZK3-F1
#
_cell.length_a   1.000
_cell.length_b   1.000
_cell.length_c   1.000
_cell.angle_alpha   90.00
_cell.angle_beta   90.00
_cell.angle_gamma   90.00
#
_symmetry.space_group_name_H-M   'P 1'
#
loop_
_entity.id
_entity.type
_entity.pdbx_description
1 polymer ?
#
loop_
_entity_poly.entity_id
_entity_poly.type
_entity_poly.pdbx_seq_one_letter_code
_entity_poly.pdbx_strand_id
1 'polypeptide(L)'
;MSIIPAYSMLASTATTLMLCIIFLILSYQSDKHYMRLWGVSWLICSVMFFLDFINLNMPMHEISYAMFRQQAALTSAYLFLLGTFRFFQMKFPGILHLLTVASLILITVYPASYSVFSLAVIPNVVYSSGLMIIAGCMFISISWTQKLPEKLLASFFIILWSIFINCFGFSLGENILATYTYFISIFTVNILM
;
A
#
# COMPACT_ATOMS: atom_id res chain seq x y z
N MET A 1 3.50 1.41 -27.24
CA MET A 1 2.60 1.14 -26.10
C MET A 1 3.30 1.12 -24.73
N SER A 2 4.63 1.31 -24.64
CA SER A 2 5.39 1.35 -23.36
C SER A 2 5.39 2.71 -22.64
N ILE A 3 5.02 3.81 -23.32
CA ILE A 3 5.06 5.17 -22.76
C ILE A 3 3.95 5.41 -21.73
N ILE A 4 2.76 4.86 -21.98
CA ILE A 4 1.59 4.98 -21.10
C ILE A 4 1.83 4.35 -19.72
N PRO A 5 2.36 3.10 -19.61
CA PRO A 5 2.64 2.47 -18.33
C PRO A 5 3.87 3.03 -17.59
N ALA A 6 4.75 3.79 -18.27
CA ALA A 6 5.89 4.44 -17.63
C ALA A 6 5.49 5.78 -16.98
N TYR A 7 4.73 6.62 -17.71
CA TYR A 7 4.24 7.90 -17.20
C TYR A 7 3.35 7.74 -15.97
N SER A 8 2.50 6.70 -15.99
CA SER A 8 1.60 6.33 -14.91
C SER A 8 2.28 6.01 -13.58
N MET A 9 3.36 5.25 -13.64
CA MET A 9 4.12 4.85 -12.44
C MET A 9 4.86 6.05 -11.85
N LEU A 10 5.41 6.93 -12.68
CA LEU A 10 6.01 8.19 -12.23
C LEU A 10 5.00 9.12 -11.59
N ALA A 11 3.80 9.25 -12.16
CA ALA A 11 2.73 10.04 -11.57
C ALA A 11 2.33 9.49 -10.19
N SER A 12 2.20 8.16 -10.05
CA SER A 12 1.89 7.51 -8.76
C SER A 12 3.00 7.66 -7.73
N THR A 13 4.26 7.63 -8.19
CA THR A 13 5.44 7.91 -7.36
C THR A 13 5.37 9.34 -6.81
N ALA A 14 5.04 10.32 -7.67
CA ALA A 14 4.96 11.72 -7.29
C ALA A 14 3.78 12.03 -6.35
N THR A 15 2.59 11.47 -6.60
CA THR A 15 1.42 11.69 -5.75
C THR A 15 1.60 11.12 -4.35
N THR A 16 2.12 9.90 -4.24
CA THR A 16 2.42 9.28 -2.94
C THR A 16 3.54 10.00 -2.20
N LEU A 17 4.55 10.52 -2.91
CA LEU A 17 5.59 11.37 -2.33
C LEU A 17 5.03 12.70 -1.80
N MET A 18 4.11 13.32 -2.54
CA MET A 18 3.43 14.53 -2.10
C MET A 18 2.60 14.27 -0.83
N LEU A 19 1.83 13.18 -0.77
CA LEU A 19 1.10 12.78 0.44
C LEU A 19 2.05 12.55 1.62
N CYS A 20 3.19 11.88 1.39
CA CYS A 20 4.24 11.74 2.39
C CYS A 20 4.68 13.10 2.95
N ILE A 21 5.03 14.06 2.08
CA ILE A 21 5.46 15.40 2.49
C ILE A 21 4.37 16.11 3.29
N ILE A 22 3.11 16.09 2.82
CA ILE A 22 1.99 16.70 3.51
C ILE A 22 1.84 16.12 4.93
N PHE A 23 1.79 14.80 5.07
CA PHE A 23 1.62 14.16 6.38
C PHE A 23 2.82 14.38 7.31
N LEU A 24 4.05 14.43 6.79
CA LEU A 24 5.23 14.73 7.60
C LEU A 24 5.25 16.19 8.07
N ILE A 25 4.88 17.15 7.21
CA ILE A 25 4.74 18.57 7.59
C ILE A 25 3.64 18.72 8.66
N LEU A 26 2.47 18.12 8.44
CA LEU A 26 1.37 18.15 9.40
C LEU A 26 1.76 17.48 10.72
N SER A 27 2.53 16.40 10.67
CA SER A 27 3.07 15.75 11.86
C SER A 27 4.02 16.66 12.64
N TYR A 28 4.85 17.44 11.95
CA TYR A 28 5.77 18.39 12.59
C TYR A 28 5.01 19.55 13.24
N GLN A 29 3.96 20.04 12.59
CA GLN A 29 3.13 21.15 13.11
C GLN A 29 2.25 20.75 14.29
N SER A 30 1.69 19.54 14.26
CA SER A 30 0.72 19.09 15.26
C SER A 30 1.30 18.18 16.34
N ASP A 31 2.57 17.78 16.20
CA ASP A 31 3.29 16.81 17.05
C ASP A 31 2.56 15.46 17.22
N LYS A 32 1.76 15.08 16.22
CA LYS A 32 0.95 13.85 16.25
C LYS A 32 1.68 12.69 15.60
N HIS A 33 2.12 11.73 16.41
CA HIS A 33 2.88 10.55 15.95
C HIS A 33 2.18 9.70 14.87
N TYR A 34 0.85 9.63 14.84
CA TYR A 34 0.15 8.85 13.82
C TYR A 34 0.29 9.45 12.41
N MET A 35 0.40 10.78 12.30
CA MET A 35 0.63 11.44 11.00
C MET A 35 2.02 11.11 10.47
N ARG A 36 3.02 10.99 11.34
CA ARG A 36 4.36 10.51 10.97
C ARG A 36 4.31 9.09 10.40
N LEU A 37 3.55 8.18 11.03
CA LEU A 37 3.40 6.81 10.56
C LEU A 37 2.74 6.74 9.17
N TRP A 38 1.68 7.53 8.96
CA TRP A 38 1.06 7.65 7.64
C TRP A 38 2.02 8.25 6.61
N GLY A 39 2.76 9.31 6.96
CA GLY A 39 3.76 9.90 6.06
C GLY A 39 4.83 8.89 5.62
N VAL A 40 5.38 8.12 6.56
CA VAL A 40 6.36 7.06 6.24
C VAL A 40 5.73 5.93 5.41
N SER A 41 4.48 5.56 5.66
CA SER A 41 3.75 4.61 4.82
C SER A 41 3.68 5.09 3.36
N TRP A 42 3.34 6.36 3.14
CA TRP A 42 3.27 6.95 1.81
C TRP A 42 4.64 7.04 1.12
N LEU A 43 5.71 7.30 1.87
CA LEU A 43 7.09 7.23 1.37
C LEU A 43 7.40 5.83 0.81
N ILE A 44 7.07 4.78 1.56
CA ILE A 44 7.31 3.39 1.14
C ILE A 44 6.49 3.06 -0.12
N CYS A 45 5.24 3.52 -0.21
CA CYS A 45 4.45 3.38 -1.44
C CYS A 45 5.10 4.10 -2.63
N SER A 46 5.69 5.27 -2.43
CA SER A 46 6.43 5.99 -3.47
C SER A 46 7.63 5.18 -3.96
N VAL A 47 8.43 4.63 -3.04
CA VAL A 47 9.56 3.74 -3.37
C VAL A 47 9.08 2.49 -4.13
N MET A 48 7.95 1.91 -3.74
CA MET A 48 7.34 0.77 -4.43
C MET A 48 6.99 1.11 -5.89
N PHE A 49 6.31 2.23 -6.14
CA PHE A 49 5.97 2.65 -7.50
C PHE A 49 7.20 3.03 -8.35
N PHE A 50 8.23 3.57 -7.70
CA PHE A 50 9.50 3.83 -8.37
C PHE A 50 10.22 2.52 -8.76
N LEU A 51 10.17 1.51 -7.89
CA LEU A 51 10.68 0.17 -8.19
C LEU A 51 9.93 -0.48 -9.35
N ASP A 52 8.61 -0.27 -9.45
CA ASP A 52 7.80 -0.72 -10.59
C ASP A 52 8.21 -0.04 -11.89
N PHE A 53 8.43 1.27 -11.84
CA PHE A 53 8.91 2.04 -12.97
C PHE A 53 10.28 1.53 -13.45
N ILE A 54 11.21 1.27 -12.53
CA ILE A 54 12.51 0.71 -12.89
C ILE A 54 12.32 -0.66 -13.55
N ASN A 55 11.54 -1.56 -12.96
CA ASN A 55 11.32 -2.90 -13.49
C ASN A 55 10.69 -2.88 -14.90
N LEU A 56 9.84 -1.90 -15.19
CA LEU A 56 9.24 -1.74 -16.51
C LEU A 56 10.26 -1.31 -17.60
N ASN A 57 11.25 -0.50 -17.23
CA ASN A 57 12.28 -0.02 -18.16
C ASN A 57 13.52 -0.94 -18.21
N MET A 58 13.85 -1.56 -17.09
CA MET A 58 14.96 -2.47 -16.89
C MET A 58 14.45 -3.68 -16.11
N PRO A 59 14.01 -4.75 -16.80
CA PRO A 59 13.41 -5.91 -16.16
C PRO A 59 14.39 -6.53 -15.17
N MET A 60 14.00 -6.54 -13.91
CA MET A 60 14.74 -7.20 -12.84
C MET A 60 14.39 -8.68 -12.82
N HIS A 61 15.20 -9.47 -12.10
CA HIS A 61 14.90 -10.88 -11.87
C HIS A 61 13.54 -11.01 -11.13
N GLU A 62 12.60 -11.76 -11.72
CA GLU A 62 11.18 -11.79 -11.30
C GLU A 62 10.98 -12.05 -9.80
N ILE A 63 11.66 -13.06 -9.25
CA ILE A 63 11.54 -13.44 -7.84
C ILE A 63 12.07 -12.33 -6.91
N SER A 64 13.19 -11.71 -7.26
CA SER A 64 13.79 -10.64 -6.47
C SER A 64 12.93 -9.38 -6.51
N TYR A 65 12.39 -9.04 -7.68
CA TYR A 65 11.43 -7.95 -7.85
C TYR A 65 10.17 -8.17 -7.00
N ALA A 66 9.56 -9.36 -7.08
CA ALA A 66 8.38 -9.69 -6.30
C ALA A 66 8.63 -9.66 -4.79
N MET A 67 9.82 -10.08 -4.33
CA MET A 67 10.24 -9.96 -2.94
C MET A 67 10.25 -8.51 -2.47
N PHE A 68 11.00 -7.62 -3.14
CA PHE A 68 11.11 -6.21 -2.73
C PHE A 68 9.77 -5.49 -2.80
N ARG A 69 9.00 -5.73 -3.87
CA ARG A 69 7.66 -5.17 -4.02
C ARG A 69 6.74 -5.59 -2.88
N GLN A 70 6.73 -6.87 -2.53
CA GLN A 70 5.85 -7.39 -1.48
C GLN A 70 6.27 -6.92 -0.08
N GLN A 71 7.57 -6.75 0.18
CA GLN A 71 8.05 -6.14 1.42
C GLN A 71 7.58 -4.69 1.55
N ALA A 72 7.68 -3.91 0.47
CA ALA A 72 7.19 -2.53 0.46
C ALA A 72 5.68 -2.46 0.70
N ALA A 73 4.89 -3.31 0.03
CA ALA A 73 3.45 -3.38 0.22
C ALA A 73 3.05 -3.78 1.66
N LEU A 74 3.73 -4.76 2.25
CA LEU A 74 3.45 -5.20 3.62
C LEU A 74 3.83 -4.11 4.66
N THR A 75 5.00 -3.50 4.50
CA THR A 75 5.51 -2.49 5.44
C THR A 75 4.70 -1.21 5.40
N SER A 76 4.29 -0.75 4.22
CA SER A 76 3.38 0.40 4.09
C SER A 76 2.02 0.08 4.74
N ALA A 77 1.40 -1.04 4.38
CA ALA A 77 0.11 -1.46 4.94
C ALA A 77 0.12 -1.56 6.47
N TYR A 78 1.18 -2.15 7.02
CA TYR A 78 1.37 -2.27 8.47
C TYR A 78 1.52 -0.90 9.15
N LEU A 79 2.37 -0.01 8.62
CA LEU A 79 2.58 1.32 9.20
C LEU A 79 1.31 2.18 9.10
N PHE A 80 0.58 2.07 8.00
CA PHE A 80 -0.68 2.76 7.82
C PHE A 80 -1.70 2.33 8.87
N LEU A 81 -1.89 1.02 9.04
CA LEU A 81 -2.81 0.47 10.04
C LEU A 81 -2.37 0.85 11.47
N LEU A 82 -1.08 0.77 11.78
CA LEU A 82 -0.55 1.19 13.08
C LEU A 82 -0.83 2.67 13.35
N GLY A 83 -0.68 3.52 12.34
CA GLY A 83 -1.09 4.93 12.38
C GLY A 83 -2.57 5.08 12.67
N THR A 84 -3.43 4.29 12.01
CA THR A 84 -4.88 4.31 12.20
C THR A 84 -5.30 3.90 13.61
N PHE A 85 -4.71 2.85 14.18
CA PHE A 85 -4.94 2.48 15.58
C PHE A 85 -4.56 3.60 16.55
N ARG A 86 -3.42 4.26 16.33
CA ARG A 86 -3.00 5.40 17.16
C ARG A 86 -3.91 6.62 16.98
N PHE A 87 -4.38 6.89 15.76
CA PHE A 87 -5.33 7.96 15.49
C PHE A 87 -6.62 7.78 16.30
N PHE A 88 -7.13 6.55 16.36
CA PHE A 88 -8.32 6.21 17.14
C PHE A 88 -8.05 5.88 18.61
N GLN A 89 -6.81 6.04 19.09
CA GLN A 89 -6.41 5.74 20.47
C GLN A 89 -6.73 4.30 20.90
N MET A 90 -6.74 3.37 19.95
CA MET A 90 -6.99 1.95 20.17
C MET A 90 -5.68 1.18 20.33
N LYS A 91 -5.71 0.09 21.11
CA LYS A 91 -4.55 -0.81 21.25
C LYS A 91 -4.40 -1.67 19.99
N PHE A 92 -3.21 -1.63 19.38
CA PHE A 92 -2.89 -2.48 18.23
C PHE A 92 -2.86 -3.97 18.65
N PRO A 93 -3.56 -4.88 17.95
CA PRO A 93 -3.57 -6.30 18.29
C PRO A 93 -2.18 -6.93 18.13
N GLY A 94 -1.64 -7.54 19.20
CA GLY A 94 -0.31 -8.17 19.18
C GLY A 94 -0.19 -9.31 18.16
N ILE A 95 -1.29 -10.02 17.89
CA ILE A 95 -1.34 -11.09 16.88
C ILE A 95 -1.04 -10.52 15.48
N LEU A 96 -1.53 -9.32 15.14
CA LEU A 96 -1.24 -8.70 13.85
C LEU A 96 0.24 -8.34 13.73
N HIS A 97 0.88 -7.93 14.82
CA HIS A 97 2.32 -7.65 14.83
C HIS A 97 3.13 -8.93 14.55
N LEU A 98 2.80 -10.02 15.24
CA LEU A 98 3.45 -11.32 15.05
C LEU A 98 3.27 -11.84 13.62
N LEU A 99 2.05 -11.79 13.09
CA LEU A 99 1.74 -12.20 11.71
C LEU A 99 2.49 -11.34 10.68
N THR A 100 2.61 -10.04 10.90
CA THR A 100 3.37 -9.15 10.00
C THR A 100 4.85 -9.51 9.99
N VAL A 101 5.45 -9.76 11.16
CA VAL A 101 6.85 -10.20 11.25
C VAL A 101 7.05 -11.56 10.58
N ALA A 102 6.13 -12.51 10.81
CA ALA A 102 6.19 -13.82 10.16
C ALA A 102 6.08 -13.72 8.63
N SER A 103 5.15 -12.91 8.12
CA SER A 103 5.02 -12.62 6.69
C SER A 103 6.27 -11.95 6.12
N LEU A 104 6.89 -11.02 6.84
CA LEU A 104 8.12 -10.36 6.40
C LEU A 104 9.27 -11.37 6.24
N ILE A 105 9.45 -12.26 7.22
CA ILE A 105 10.45 -13.34 7.17
C ILE A 105 10.12 -14.31 6.03
N LEU A 106 8.85 -14.64 5.81
CA LEU A 106 8.47 -15.51 4.71
C LEU A 106 8.81 -14.89 3.34
N ILE A 107 8.61 -13.58 3.19
CA ILE A 107 8.93 -12.85 1.96
C ILE A 107 10.44 -12.84 1.68
N THR A 108 11.29 -12.64 2.70
CA THR A 108 12.76 -12.64 2.49
C THR A 108 13.29 -13.99 1.98
N VAL A 109 12.55 -15.08 2.19
CA VAL A 109 12.91 -16.43 1.77
C VAL A 109 12.40 -16.77 0.35
N TYR A 110 11.64 -15.88 -0.31
CA TYR A 110 11.19 -16.10 -1.70
C TYR A 110 12.30 -16.54 -2.67
N PRO A 111 13.51 -15.94 -2.65
CA PRO A 111 14.58 -16.33 -3.57
C PRO A 111 15.14 -17.73 -3.33
N ALA A 112 14.85 -18.35 -2.19
CA ALA A 112 15.41 -19.66 -1.84
C ALA A 112 14.86 -20.79 -2.70
N SER A 113 13.58 -20.71 -3.13
CA SER A 113 13.00 -21.68 -4.06
C SER A 113 11.72 -21.17 -4.72
N TYR A 114 11.48 -21.60 -5.95
CA TYR A 114 10.26 -21.26 -6.69
C TYR A 114 8.98 -21.79 -6.02
N SER A 115 9.04 -22.94 -5.35
CA SER A 115 7.91 -23.53 -4.62
C SER A 115 7.49 -22.70 -3.40
N VAL A 116 8.46 -22.14 -2.67
CA VAL A 116 8.17 -21.22 -1.56
C VAL A 116 7.51 -19.95 -2.10
N PHE A 117 8.05 -19.38 -3.18
CA PHE A 117 7.46 -18.21 -3.82
C PHE A 117 6.00 -18.46 -4.26
N SER A 118 5.73 -19.53 -5.01
CA SER A 118 4.40 -19.80 -5.56
C SER A 118 3.33 -20.04 -4.48
N LEU A 119 3.70 -20.67 -3.37
CA LEU A 119 2.79 -20.93 -2.25
C LEU A 119 2.58 -19.70 -1.35
N ALA A 120 3.61 -18.89 -1.15
CA ALA A 120 3.59 -17.81 -0.17
C ALA A 120 3.15 -16.45 -0.73
N VAL A 121 3.31 -16.21 -2.03
CA VAL A 121 3.06 -14.89 -2.62
C VAL A 121 1.60 -14.46 -2.50
N ILE A 122 0.64 -15.35 -2.84
CA ILE A 122 -0.79 -15.04 -2.77
C ILE A 122 -1.24 -14.79 -1.33
N PRO A 123 -0.95 -15.65 -0.33
CA PRO A 123 -1.30 -15.38 1.06
C PRO A 123 -0.75 -14.05 1.57
N ASN A 124 0.50 -13.71 1.25
CA ASN A 124 1.11 -12.46 1.69
C ASN A 124 0.45 -11.23 1.05
N VAL A 125 0.02 -11.32 -0.20
CA VAL A 125 -0.75 -10.26 -0.89
C VAL A 125 -2.13 -10.11 -0.25
N VAL A 126 -2.83 -11.21 0.00
CA VAL A 126 -4.14 -11.17 0.67
C VAL A 126 -3.99 -10.56 2.07
N TYR A 127 -2.93 -10.91 2.79
CA TYR A 127 -2.65 -10.36 4.11
C TYR A 127 -2.34 -8.86 4.08
N SER A 128 -1.46 -8.39 3.18
CA SER A 128 -1.14 -6.96 3.06
C SER A 128 -2.37 -6.13 2.67
N SER A 129 -3.20 -6.63 1.75
CA SER A 129 -4.50 -6.03 1.44
C SER A 129 -5.43 -6.02 2.65
N GLY A 130 -5.49 -7.13 3.38
CA GLY A 130 -6.32 -7.27 4.58
C GLY A 130 -6.01 -6.21 5.63
N LEU A 131 -4.74 -5.90 5.88
CA LEU A 131 -4.32 -4.86 6.83
C LEU A 131 -4.89 -3.48 6.46
N MET A 132 -4.85 -3.13 5.18
CA MET A 132 -5.37 -1.85 4.68
C MET A 132 -6.91 -1.81 4.65
N ILE A 133 -7.56 -2.92 4.32
CA ILE A 133 -9.02 -3.05 4.42
C ILE A 133 -9.47 -2.86 5.88
N ILE A 134 -8.77 -3.46 6.85
CA ILE A 134 -9.05 -3.24 8.27
C ILE A 134 -8.95 -1.74 8.60
N ALA A 135 -7.90 -1.05 8.14
CA ALA A 135 -7.74 0.39 8.37
C ALA A 135 -8.93 1.18 7.79
N GLY A 136 -9.36 0.88 6.57
CA GLY A 136 -10.54 1.48 5.95
C GLY A 136 -11.82 1.22 6.73
N CYS A 137 -12.06 -0.02 7.15
CA CYS A 137 -13.22 -0.38 7.97
C CYS A 137 -13.25 0.36 9.32
N MET A 138 -12.10 0.58 9.96
CA MET A 138 -12.01 1.38 11.19
C MET A 138 -12.48 2.82 10.95
N PHE A 139 -12.06 3.44 9.84
CA PHE A 139 -12.54 4.77 9.48
C PHE A 139 -14.04 4.79 9.15
N ILE A 140 -14.58 3.78 8.43
CA ILE A 140 -16.03 3.68 8.16
C ILE A 140 -16.82 3.60 9.47
N SER A 141 -16.44 2.67 10.34
CA SER A 141 -17.15 2.41 11.61
C SER A 141 -17.28 3.67 12.46
N ILE A 142 -16.22 4.50 12.50
CA ILE A 142 -16.19 5.71 13.33
C ILE A 142 -16.76 6.92 12.59
N SER A 143 -16.67 6.97 11.25
CA SER A 143 -17.30 8.04 10.47
C SER A 143 -18.83 7.90 10.43
N TRP A 144 -19.32 6.66 10.46
CA TRP A 144 -20.75 6.36 10.56
C TRP A 144 -21.35 6.91 11.85
N THR A 145 -20.64 6.81 12.98
CA THR A 145 -21.10 7.36 14.26
C THR A 145 -21.04 8.89 14.31
N GLN A 146 -20.20 9.52 13.49
CA GLN A 146 -20.03 10.98 13.42
C GLN A 146 -20.84 11.68 12.32
N LYS A 147 -21.53 10.94 11.44
CA LYS A 147 -22.28 11.45 10.27
C LYS A 147 -21.47 12.38 9.35
N LEU A 148 -20.18 12.12 9.19
CA LEU A 148 -19.30 12.90 8.32
C LEU A 148 -19.09 12.17 6.98
N PRO A 149 -19.80 12.56 5.90
CA PRO A 149 -19.79 11.81 4.63
C PRO A 149 -18.41 11.79 3.97
N GLU A 150 -17.64 12.86 4.11
CA GLU A 150 -16.28 13.01 3.56
C GLU A 150 -15.33 11.94 4.09
N LYS A 151 -15.39 11.63 5.40
CA LYS A 151 -14.53 10.61 6.02
C LYS A 151 -14.93 9.20 5.59
N LEU A 152 -16.21 8.96 5.31
CA LEU A 152 -16.71 7.68 4.82
C LEU A 152 -16.24 7.40 3.39
N LEU A 153 -16.25 8.44 2.55
CA LEU A 153 -15.76 8.41 1.18
C LEU A 153 -14.23 8.17 1.14
N ALA A 154 -13.46 8.87 1.98
CA ALA A 154 -12.02 8.60 2.13
C ALA A 154 -11.72 7.17 2.59
N SER A 155 -12.53 6.62 3.50
CA SER A 155 -12.38 5.23 3.97
C SER A 155 -12.62 4.21 2.86
N PHE A 156 -13.65 4.44 2.04
CA PHE A 156 -13.96 3.62 0.87
C PHE A 156 -12.83 3.66 -0.15
N PHE A 157 -12.22 4.83 -0.35
CA PHE A 157 -11.05 4.95 -1.20
C PHE A 157 -9.81 4.26 -0.64
N ILE A 158 -9.57 4.25 0.67
CA ILE A 158 -8.50 3.43 1.27
C ILE A 158 -8.69 1.93 0.97
N ILE A 159 -9.94 1.45 1.02
CA ILE A 159 -10.28 0.04 0.71
C ILE A 159 -10.06 -0.25 -0.78
N LEU A 160 -10.56 0.61 -1.67
CA LEU A 160 -10.33 0.46 -3.11
C LEU A 160 -8.83 0.48 -3.42
N TRP A 161 -8.11 1.45 -2.87
CA TRP A 161 -6.67 1.60 -3.07
C TRP A 161 -5.91 0.33 -2.67
N SER A 162 -6.28 -0.25 -1.53
CA SER A 162 -5.72 -1.52 -1.07
C SER A 162 -5.92 -2.68 -2.04
N ILE A 163 -7.13 -2.78 -2.62
CA ILE A 163 -7.48 -3.86 -3.54
C ILE A 163 -6.68 -3.68 -4.84
N PHE A 164 -6.57 -2.44 -5.33
CA PHE A 164 -5.94 -2.19 -6.62
C PHE A 164 -4.41 -2.18 -6.59
N ILE A 165 -3.77 -1.69 -5.52
CA ILE A 165 -2.29 -1.67 -5.40
C ILE A 165 -1.70 -3.08 -5.44
N ASN A 166 -2.35 -4.03 -4.78
CA ASN A 166 -1.85 -5.39 -4.68
C ASN A 166 -2.23 -6.24 -5.91
N CYS A 167 -3.36 -5.94 -6.57
CA CYS A 167 -3.69 -6.51 -7.88
C CYS A 167 -2.79 -5.98 -9.01
N PHE A 168 -2.25 -4.76 -8.90
CA PHE A 168 -1.35 -4.17 -9.90
C PHE A 168 -0.03 -4.94 -10.04
N GLY A 169 0.48 -5.52 -8.96
CA GLY A 169 1.70 -6.35 -9.00
C GLY A 169 1.55 -7.65 -9.79
N PHE A 170 0.34 -8.23 -9.82
CA PHE A 170 0.05 -9.44 -10.60
C PHE A 170 -0.26 -9.16 -12.07
N SER A 171 -0.70 -7.95 -12.37
CA SER A 171 -1.16 -7.59 -13.71
C SER A 171 -0.06 -7.06 -14.62
N LEU A 172 1.20 -6.98 -14.16
CA LEU A 172 2.36 -6.63 -15.00
C LEU A 172 2.61 -7.65 -16.13
N GLY A 173 2.13 -8.89 -15.99
CA GLY A 173 2.12 -9.89 -17.07
C GLY A 173 0.98 -9.72 -18.08
N GLU A 174 -0.09 -9.00 -17.71
CA GLU A 174 -1.25 -8.72 -18.57
C GLU A 174 -1.52 -7.21 -18.62
N ASN A 175 -0.93 -6.54 -19.60
CA ASN A 175 -0.97 -5.07 -19.78
C ASN A 175 -2.37 -4.44 -19.65
N ILE A 176 -3.43 -5.14 -20.07
CA ILE A 176 -4.81 -4.64 -19.99
C ILE A 176 -5.29 -4.58 -18.53
N LEU A 177 -5.07 -5.64 -17.75
CA LEU A 177 -5.47 -5.72 -16.35
C LEU A 177 -4.66 -4.72 -15.50
N ALA A 178 -3.39 -4.52 -15.84
CA ALA A 178 -2.52 -3.50 -15.22
C ALA A 178 -3.05 -2.09 -15.46
N THR A 179 -3.55 -1.82 -16.66
CA THR A 179 -4.10 -0.50 -17.01
C THR A 179 -5.41 -0.21 -16.26
N TYR A 180 -6.31 -1.19 -16.11
CA TYR A 180 -7.57 -0.99 -15.37
C TYR A 180 -7.38 -0.88 -13.86
N THR A 181 -6.57 -1.76 -13.25
CA THR A 181 -6.24 -1.67 -11.82
C THR A 181 -5.52 -0.36 -11.49
N TYR A 182 -4.72 0.16 -12.42
CA TYR A 182 -4.08 1.47 -12.36
C TYR A 182 -5.06 2.66 -12.41
N PHE A 183 -5.98 2.72 -13.39
CA PHE A 183 -6.91 3.85 -13.49
C PHE A 183 -7.80 3.97 -12.26
N ILE A 184 -8.20 2.83 -11.69
CA ILE A 184 -9.00 2.83 -10.47
C ILE A 184 -8.14 3.24 -9.25
N SER A 185 -6.87 2.84 -9.18
CA SER A 185 -5.93 3.30 -8.14
C SER A 185 -5.68 4.81 -8.19
N ILE A 186 -5.44 5.38 -9.37
CA ILE A 186 -5.23 6.83 -9.54
C ILE A 186 -6.50 7.62 -9.27
N PHE A 187 -7.65 7.16 -9.79
CA PHE A 187 -8.94 7.79 -9.50
C PHE A 187 -9.20 7.83 -8.00
N THR A 188 -8.89 6.74 -7.31
CA THR A 188 -9.03 6.60 -5.87
C THR A 188 -8.12 7.56 -5.09
N VAL A 189 -6.85 7.72 -5.49
CA VAL A 189 -5.90 8.65 -4.84
C VAL A 189 -6.26 10.11 -5.13
N ASN A 190 -6.71 10.43 -6.35
CA ASN A 190 -7.08 11.79 -6.74
C ASN A 190 -8.38 12.27 -6.09
N ILE A 191 -9.28 11.38 -5.64
CA ILE A 191 -10.49 11.76 -4.91
C ILE A 191 -10.24 11.78 -3.39
N LEU A 192 -9.18 11.14 -2.90
CA LEU A 192 -8.72 11.29 -1.52
C LEU A 192 -8.13 12.68 -1.22
N MET A 193 -7.75 13.44 -2.27
CA MET A 193 -7.34 14.85 -2.22
C MET A 193 -8.53 15.78 -2.40
#